data_AF-A0A7R9QNS4-F1
#
_entry.id   AF-A0A7R9QNS4-F1
#
_cell.length_a   1.000
_cell.length_b   1.000
_cell.length_c   1.000
_cell.angle_alpha   90.00
_cell.angle_beta   90.00
_cell.angle_gamma   90.00
#
_symmetry.space_group_name_H-M   'P 1'
#
loop_
_entity.id
_entity.type
_entity.pdbx_description
1 polymer ?
#
loop_
_entity_poly.entity_id
_entity_poly.type
_entity_poly.pdbx_seq_one_letter_code
_entity_poly.pdbx_strand_id
1 'polypeptide(L)'
;DPVVVLDFQSLYPSMMIAYNYCYSTCLGRVDQLIEQTEFSEFGCIGLEVRKQLLYKYRNDIHISPNGVVFLKDYVRKGILPKMLDEILETRIMVKNAMKMNNKKQNPSKGLNRKLDARQLGLKMIANFTYGYTSANFSGRMPCVDVADSIVAK
;
A
#
# COMPACT_ATOMS: atom_id res chain seq x y z
N ASP A 1 23.41 27.93 -12.30
CA ASP A 1 22.03 27.57 -12.69
C ASP A 1 21.29 26.88 -11.57
N PRO A 2 20.06 27.29 -11.23
CA PRO A 2 19.25 26.61 -10.23
C PRO A 2 18.79 25.24 -10.76
N VAL A 3 18.94 24.20 -9.95
CA VAL A 3 18.50 22.82 -10.25
C VAL A 3 17.24 22.51 -9.45
N VAL A 4 16.16 22.11 -10.12
CA VAL A 4 14.90 21.71 -9.49
C VAL A 4 14.99 20.22 -9.10
N VAL A 5 14.70 19.91 -7.83
CA VAL A 5 14.64 18.53 -7.31
C VAL A 5 13.19 18.18 -7.01
N LEU A 6 12.68 17.14 -7.67
CA LEU A 6 11.32 16.61 -7.48
C LEU A 6 11.41 15.24 -6.80
N ASP A 7 10.58 15.03 -5.77
CA ASP A 7 10.52 13.78 -5.02
C ASP A 7 9.06 13.45 -4.66
N PHE A 8 8.75 12.16 -4.54
CA PHE A 8 7.42 11.68 -4.16
C PHE A 8 7.27 11.69 -2.65
N GLN A 9 6.20 12.34 -2.16
CA GLN A 9 5.85 12.31 -0.76
C GLN A 9 5.11 10.99 -0.42
N SER A 10 5.86 9.90 -0.26
CA SER A 10 5.38 8.53 0.05
C SER A 10 4.98 7.69 -1.18
N LEU A 11 5.98 7.30 -1.98
CA LEU A 11 5.82 6.50 -3.21
C LEU A 11 5.03 5.19 -2.99
N TYR A 12 5.58 4.22 -2.24
CA TYR A 12 4.96 2.90 -2.10
C TYR A 12 3.56 2.92 -1.49
N PRO A 13 3.28 3.67 -0.39
CA PRO A 13 1.92 3.80 0.12
C PRO A 13 0.94 4.33 -0.92
N SER A 14 1.35 5.31 -1.72
CA SER A 14 0.50 5.88 -2.78
C SER A 14 0.19 4.86 -3.87
N MET A 15 1.16 4.02 -4.25
CA MET A 15 0.94 2.94 -5.21
C MET A 15 -0.03 1.87 -4.68
N MET A 16 0.13 1.48 -3.42
CA MET A 16 -0.77 0.53 -2.76
C MET A 16 -2.21 1.04 -2.73
N ILE A 17 -2.41 2.32 -2.42
CA ILE A 17 -3.73 2.95 -2.40
C ILE A 17 -4.31 3.06 -3.81
N ALA A 18 -3.56 3.65 -4.75
CA ALA A 18 -4.05 3.97 -6.10
C ALA A 18 -4.44 2.73 -6.90
N TYR A 19 -3.70 1.63 -6.74
CA TYR A 19 -3.95 0.37 -7.44
C TYR A 19 -4.55 -0.71 -6.53
N ASN A 20 -5.04 -0.32 -5.35
CA ASN A 20 -5.72 -1.23 -4.41
C ASN A 20 -4.94 -2.53 -4.13
N TYR A 21 -3.60 -2.46 -4.07
CA TYR A 21 -2.75 -3.63 -3.85
C TYR A 21 -2.84 -4.10 -2.41
N CYS A 22 -3.39 -5.29 -2.21
CA CYS A 22 -3.61 -5.87 -0.89
C CYS A 22 -3.80 -7.38 -0.98
N TYR A 23 -3.46 -8.08 0.11
CA TYR A 23 -3.81 -9.49 0.29
C TYR A 23 -5.30 -9.77 0.07
N SER A 24 -6.18 -8.88 0.55
CA SER A 24 -7.63 -9.06 0.49
C SER A 24 -8.28 -8.82 -0.87
N THR A 25 -7.50 -8.31 -1.83
CA THR A 25 -7.94 -7.93 -3.20
C THR A 25 -7.19 -8.68 -4.28
N CYS A 26 -6.10 -9.39 -3.95
CA CYS A 26 -5.35 -10.25 -4.86
C CYS A 26 -6.17 -11.50 -5.23
N LEU A 27 -6.18 -11.86 -6.51
CA LEU A 27 -6.80 -13.06 -7.06
C LEU A 27 -5.76 -14.09 -7.54
N GLY A 28 -4.47 -13.78 -7.47
CA GLY A 28 -3.38 -14.65 -7.93
C GLY A 28 -2.79 -14.23 -9.28
N ARG A 29 -1.83 -15.01 -9.79
CA ARG A 29 -1.18 -14.74 -11.09
C ARG A 29 -2.08 -15.14 -12.24
N VAL A 30 -2.06 -14.36 -13.33
CA VAL A 30 -2.88 -14.61 -14.54
C VAL A 30 -2.66 -16.03 -15.06
N ASP A 31 -1.42 -16.49 -15.15
CA ASP A 31 -1.07 -17.83 -15.67
C ASP A 31 -1.75 -18.95 -14.86
N GLN A 32 -1.68 -18.86 -13.53
CA GLN A 32 -2.28 -19.84 -12.60
C GLN A 32 -3.81 -19.82 -12.67
N LEU A 33 -4.41 -18.64 -12.83
CA LEU A 33 -5.87 -18.49 -12.96
C LEU A 33 -6.40 -19.10 -14.27
N ILE A 34 -5.61 -19.09 -15.33
CA ILE A 34 -5.95 -19.71 -16.63
C ILE A 34 -5.77 -21.23 -16.57
N GLU A 35 -4.66 -21.69 -16.00
CA GLU A 35 -4.28 -23.12 -15.93
C GLU A 35 -5.12 -23.92 -14.93
N GLN A 36 -5.88 -23.27 -14.04
CA GLN A 36 -6.77 -23.91 -13.06
C GLN A 36 -6.06 -24.87 -12.11
N THR A 37 -4.85 -24.51 -11.70
CA THR A 37 -4.18 -25.27 -10.64
C THR A 37 -5.01 -25.19 -9.37
N GLU A 38 -5.39 -26.34 -8.79
CA GLU A 38 -6.20 -26.40 -7.55
C GLU A 38 -5.53 -25.67 -6.37
N PHE A 39 -4.21 -25.48 -6.46
CA PHE A 39 -3.42 -24.69 -5.54
C PHE A 39 -2.60 -23.65 -6.30
N SER A 40 -2.77 -22.38 -5.97
CA SER A 40 -1.80 -21.33 -6.28
C SER A 40 -1.11 -20.89 -4.99
N GLU A 41 0.21 -20.93 -4.97
CA GLU A 41 0.97 -20.38 -3.84
C GLU A 41 0.73 -18.88 -3.77
N PHE A 42 0.25 -18.41 -2.62
CA PHE A 42 0.00 -17.01 -2.36
C PHE A 42 0.65 -16.63 -1.02
N GLY A 43 1.91 -16.22 -1.08
CA GLY A 43 2.71 -16.02 0.13
C GLY A 43 2.90 -17.33 0.90
N CYS A 44 2.40 -17.40 2.13
CA CYS A 44 2.49 -18.61 2.97
C CYS A 44 1.20 -19.46 2.98
N ILE A 45 0.22 -19.15 2.13
CA ILE A 45 -1.05 -19.87 2.05
C ILE A 45 -1.34 -20.31 0.61
N GLY A 46 -2.20 -21.31 0.44
CA GLY A 46 -2.81 -21.61 -0.86
C GLY A 46 -3.97 -20.66 -1.12
N LEU A 47 -4.00 -20.05 -2.30
CA LEU A 47 -5.15 -19.29 -2.79
C LEU A 47 -5.91 -20.12 -3.82
N GLU A 48 -7.20 -20.33 -3.57
CA GLU A 48 -8.12 -20.97 -4.51
C GLU A 48 -9.18 -19.95 -4.92
N VAL A 49 -9.25 -19.62 -6.22
CA VAL A 49 -10.25 -18.70 -6.75
C VAL A 49 -11.20 -19.43 -7.69
N ARG A 50 -12.47 -19.50 -7.28
CA ARG A 50 -13.52 -20.15 -8.09
C ARG A 50 -13.75 -19.40 -9.40
N LYS A 51 -13.86 -20.13 -10.51
CA LYS A 51 -14.14 -19.57 -11.84
C LYS A 51 -15.39 -18.69 -11.87
N GLN A 52 -16.46 -19.08 -11.17
CA GLN A 52 -17.69 -18.29 -11.14
C GLN A 52 -17.43 -16.88 -10.57
N LEU A 53 -16.49 -16.75 -9.62
CA LEU A 53 -16.08 -15.48 -9.05
C LEU A 53 -15.30 -14.64 -10.08
N LEU A 54 -14.37 -15.27 -10.82
CA LEU A 54 -13.62 -14.60 -11.90
C LEU A 54 -14.55 -14.11 -13.01
N TYR A 55 -15.48 -14.94 -13.47
CA TYR A 55 -16.46 -14.55 -14.48
C TYR A 55 -17.37 -13.41 -14.00
N LYS A 56 -17.74 -13.42 -12.72
CA LYS A 56 -18.55 -12.36 -12.10
C LYS A 56 -17.83 -11.01 -12.11
N TYR A 57 -16.54 -10.97 -11.78
CA TYR A 57 -15.76 -9.73 -11.64
C TYR A 57 -14.81 -9.44 -12.82
N ARG A 58 -15.00 -10.09 -13.97
CA ARG A 58 -14.10 -9.96 -15.14
C ARG A 58 -13.87 -8.50 -15.61
N ASN A 59 -14.85 -7.62 -15.40
CA ASN A 59 -14.76 -6.20 -15.76
C ASN A 59 -14.26 -5.32 -14.61
N ASP A 60 -14.17 -5.88 -13.40
CA ASP A 60 -13.91 -5.19 -12.15
C ASP A 60 -12.55 -5.58 -11.54
N ILE A 61 -11.66 -6.11 -12.37
CA ILE A 61 -10.27 -6.45 -12.03
C ILE A 61 -9.30 -5.57 -12.82
N HIS A 62 -8.06 -5.49 -12.34
CA HIS A 62 -6.92 -4.98 -13.09
C HIS A 62 -5.71 -5.88 -12.85
N ILE A 63 -4.76 -5.81 -13.77
CA ILE A 63 -3.56 -6.65 -13.77
C ILE A 63 -2.36 -5.73 -13.52
N SER A 64 -1.53 -6.10 -12.54
CA SER A 64 -0.26 -5.42 -12.29
C SER A 64 0.78 -5.82 -13.35
N PRO A 65 1.87 -5.04 -13.51
CA PRO A 65 2.89 -5.31 -14.53
C PRO A 65 3.58 -6.68 -14.39
N ASN A 66 3.65 -7.23 -13.18
CA ASN A 66 4.18 -8.56 -12.90
C ASN A 66 3.17 -9.71 -13.13
N GLY A 67 1.98 -9.41 -13.68
CA GLY A 67 0.98 -10.39 -14.05
C GLY A 67 0.10 -10.89 -12.89
N VAL A 68 -0.01 -10.13 -11.80
CA VAL A 68 -0.87 -10.45 -10.65
C VAL A 68 -2.20 -9.72 -10.81
N VAL A 69 -3.31 -10.40 -10.53
CA VAL A 69 -4.66 -9.87 -10.69
C VAL A 69 -5.17 -9.32 -9.37
N PHE A 70 -5.72 -8.11 -9.40
CA PHE A 70 -6.33 -7.44 -8.26
C PHE A 70 -7.75 -6.96 -8.57
N LEU A 71 -8.61 -6.96 -7.56
CA LEU A 71 -9.93 -6.33 -7.63
C LEU A 71 -9.83 -4.81 -7.58
N LYS A 72 -10.70 -4.11 -8.32
CA LYS A 72 -10.86 -2.67 -8.22
C LYS A 72 -11.46 -2.26 -6.86
N ASP A 73 -11.12 -1.06 -6.42
CA ASP A 73 -11.47 -0.52 -5.10
C ASP A 73 -12.98 -0.45 -4.82
N TYR A 74 -13.79 -0.14 -5.84
CA TYR A 74 -15.25 -0.05 -5.72
C TYR A 74 -15.93 -1.40 -5.46
N VAL A 75 -15.31 -2.53 -5.85
CA VAL A 75 -15.80 -3.86 -5.48
C VAL A 75 -15.41 -4.19 -4.06
N ARG A 76 -14.12 -3.99 -3.74
CA ARG A 76 -13.57 -4.19 -2.41
C ARG A 76 -12.35 -3.32 -2.24
N LYS A 77 -12.45 -2.34 -1.34
CA LYS A 77 -11.29 -1.59 -0.87
C LYS A 77 -10.46 -2.45 0.08
N GLY A 78 -9.19 -2.66 -0.28
CA GLY A 78 -8.27 -3.52 0.48
C GLY A 78 -7.96 -2.98 1.87
N ILE A 79 -7.58 -3.88 2.79
CA ILE A 79 -7.26 -3.52 4.17
C ILE A 79 -6.00 -2.63 4.24
N LEU A 80 -4.95 -2.96 3.46
CA LEU A 80 -3.72 -2.15 3.43
C LEU A 80 -3.98 -0.74 2.87
N PRO A 81 -4.67 -0.56 1.72
CA PRO A 81 -5.10 0.77 1.26
C PRO A 81 -5.86 1.58 2.29
N LYS A 82 -6.86 0.98 2.97
CA LYS A 82 -7.63 1.67 4.03
C LYS A 82 -6.74 2.16 5.17
N MET A 83 -5.89 1.28 5.69
CA MET A 83 -4.97 1.61 6.77
C MET A 83 -3.98 2.71 6.35
N LEU A 84 -3.44 2.63 5.13
CA LEU A 84 -2.48 3.60 4.62
C LEU A 84 -3.12 4.97 4.38
N ASP A 85 -4.36 5.02 3.88
CA ASP A 85 -5.13 6.27 3.75
C ASP A 85 -5.24 6.97 5.11
N GLU A 86 -5.68 6.25 6.15
CA GLU A 86 -5.83 6.81 7.51
C GLU A 86 -4.49 7.32 8.07
N ILE A 87 -3.40 6.56 7.87
CA ILE A 87 -2.05 6.97 8.31
C ILE A 87 -1.58 8.23 7.56
N LEU A 88 -1.80 8.31 6.26
CA LEU A 88 -1.37 9.44 5.43
C LEU A 88 -2.20 10.70 5.72
N GLU A 89 -3.52 10.57 5.86
CA GLU A 89 -4.41 11.66 6.26
C GLU A 89 -4.02 12.21 7.64
N THR A 90 -3.79 11.33 8.61
CA THR A 90 -3.31 11.71 9.94
C THR A 90 -1.97 12.44 9.85
N ARG A 91 -1.06 11.97 8.99
CA ARG A 91 0.24 12.61 8.79
C ARG A 91 0.09 14.01 8.17
N ILE A 92 -0.83 14.19 7.22
CA ILE A 92 -1.14 15.51 6.64
C ILE A 92 -1.68 16.44 7.72
N MET A 93 -2.60 15.98 8.57
CA MET A 93 -3.10 16.76 9.71
C MET A 93 -1.98 17.19 10.66
N VAL A 94 -1.06 16.28 11.04
CA VAL A 94 0.07 16.61 11.91
C VAL A 94 1.01 17.64 11.26
N LYS A 95 1.33 17.48 9.96
CA LYS A 95 2.14 18.47 9.22
C LYS A 95 1.46 19.83 9.14
N ASN A 96 0.14 19.87 8.98
CA ASN A 96 -0.62 21.12 8.97
C ASN A 96 -0.60 21.78 10.36
N ALA A 97 -0.76 21.01 11.44
CA ALA A 97 -0.62 21.52 12.81
C ALA A 97 0.79 22.09 13.08
N MET A 98 1.85 21.46 12.55
CA MET A 98 3.22 21.99 12.62
C MET A 98 3.34 23.33 11.90
N LYS A 99 2.82 23.42 10.67
CA LYS A 99 2.81 24.68 9.89
C LYS A 99 2.05 25.79 10.63
N MET A 100 0.91 25.46 11.25
CA MET A 100 0.13 26.42 12.04
C MET A 100 0.91 26.90 13.27
N ASN A 101 1.61 26.02 13.99
CA ASN A 101 2.45 26.42 15.13
C ASN A 101 3.61 27.32 14.70
N ASN A 102 4.22 27.07 13.54
CA ASN A 102 5.29 27.90 12.99
C ASN A 102 4.84 29.31 12.58
N LYS A 103 3.55 29.49 12.26
CA LYS A 103 2.97 30.79 11.88
C LYS A 103 2.53 31.64 13.07
N LYS A 104 2.52 31.09 14.29
CA LYS A 104 2.13 31.86 15.50
C LYS A 104 3.20 32.89 15.84
N GLN A 105 2.79 34.03 16.42
CA GLN A 105 3.71 35.08 16.89
C GLN A 105 4.78 34.53 17.87
N ASN A 106 4.40 33.56 18.72
CA ASN A 106 5.30 32.85 19.64
C ASN A 106 5.25 31.34 19.36
N PRO A 107 6.10 30.80 18.46
CA PRO A 107 6.10 29.38 18.13
C PRO A 107 6.68 28.54 19.27
N SER A 108 5.92 27.54 19.73
CA SER A 108 6.40 26.62 20.76
C SER A 108 7.37 25.58 20.16
N LYS A 109 8.67 25.70 20.48
CA LYS A 109 9.70 24.74 20.07
C LYS A 109 9.42 23.32 20.59
N GLY A 110 8.91 23.20 21.82
CA GLY A 110 8.57 21.92 22.44
C GLY A 110 7.41 21.22 21.72
N LEU A 111 6.38 21.96 21.32
CA LEU A 111 5.26 21.42 20.54
C LEU A 111 5.71 20.96 19.15
N ASN A 112 6.54 21.76 18.46
CA ASN A 112 7.08 21.37 17.16
C ASN A 112 7.87 20.07 17.22
N ARG A 113 8.73 19.90 18.23
CA ARG A 113 9.50 18.66 18.40
C ARG A 113 8.59 17.45 18.60
N LYS A 114 7.49 17.60 19.36
CA LYS A 114 6.50 16.52 19.56
C LYS A 114 5.77 16.18 18.25
N LEU A 115 5.36 17.18 17.50
CA LEU A 115 4.65 16.97 16.23
C LEU A 115 5.57 16.39 15.14
N ASP A 116 6.85 16.80 15.11
CA ASP A 116 7.82 16.24 14.16
C ASP A 116 8.11 14.76 14.46
N ALA A 117 8.28 14.41 15.73
CA ALA A 117 8.39 13.00 16.13
C ALA A 117 7.16 12.17 15.70
N ARG A 118 5.95 12.74 15.84
CA ARG A 118 4.71 12.07 15.39
C ARG A 118 4.65 11.89 13.87
N GLN A 119 4.96 12.91 13.07
CA GLN A 119 4.92 12.77 11.61
C GLN A 119 5.98 11.78 11.11
N LEU A 120 7.16 11.74 11.75
CA LEU A 120 8.22 10.81 11.43
C LEU A 120 7.82 9.37 11.76
N GLY A 121 7.19 9.15 12.92
CA GLY A 121 6.63 7.85 13.29
C GLY A 121 5.59 7.36 12.27
N LEU A 122 4.64 8.22 11.89
CA LEU A 122 3.64 7.89 10.86
C LEU A 122 4.29 7.57 9.50
N LYS A 123 5.33 8.31 9.10
CA LYS A 123 6.11 8.01 7.89
C LYS A 123 6.76 6.63 7.97
N MET A 124 7.35 6.29 9.11
CA MET A 124 8.00 4.99 9.31
C MET A 124 7.00 3.84 9.24
N ILE A 125 5.82 3.97 9.87
CA ILE A 125 4.77 2.94 9.82
C ILE A 125 4.28 2.72 8.38
N ALA A 126 4.04 3.81 7.62
CA ALA A 126 3.63 3.70 6.23
C ALA A 126 4.69 2.98 5.37
N ASN A 127 5.97 3.32 5.55
CA ASN A 127 7.07 2.66 4.81
C ASN A 127 7.27 1.19 5.23
N PHE A 128 7.12 0.89 6.53
CA PHE A 128 7.25 -0.47 7.04
C PHE A 128 6.13 -1.38 6.55
N THR A 129 4.94 -0.84 6.28
CA THR A 129 3.80 -1.62 5.76
C THR A 129 4.16 -2.33 4.45
N TYR A 130 4.85 -1.65 3.53
CA TYR A 130 5.39 -2.29 2.33
C TYR A 130 6.45 -3.35 2.69
N GLY A 131 7.41 -3.00 3.57
CA GLY A 131 8.45 -3.93 4.01
C GLY A 131 7.93 -5.22 4.63
N TYR A 132 6.77 -5.17 5.29
CA TYR A 132 6.09 -6.35 5.84
C TYR A 132 5.65 -7.33 4.74
N THR A 133 5.16 -6.82 3.59
CA THR A 133 4.75 -7.66 2.46
C THR A 133 5.91 -8.41 1.81
N SER A 134 7.10 -7.82 1.84
CA SER A 134 8.33 -8.37 1.23
C SER A 134 9.21 -9.20 2.18
N ALA A 135 8.82 -9.36 3.45
CA ALA A 135 9.71 -9.90 4.50
C ALA A 135 9.85 -11.44 4.44
N ASN A 136 10.65 -11.96 3.49
CA ASN A 136 10.78 -13.41 3.28
C ASN A 136 11.58 -14.16 4.37
N PHE A 137 12.49 -13.50 5.10
CA PHE A 137 13.36 -14.19 6.07
C PHE A 137 12.74 -14.37 7.47
N SER A 138 11.99 -13.37 7.96
CA SER A 138 11.41 -13.37 9.31
C SER A 138 9.95 -12.87 9.36
N GLY A 139 9.33 -12.67 8.19
CA GLY A 139 7.94 -12.24 8.09
C GLY A 139 6.98 -13.36 8.48
N ARG A 140 5.86 -12.98 9.10
CA ARG A 140 4.80 -13.91 9.49
C ARG A 140 3.75 -14.14 8.40
N MET A 141 3.72 -13.26 7.39
CA MET A 141 2.80 -13.35 6.25
C MET A 141 3.41 -12.66 5.01
N PRO A 142 4.62 -13.06 4.55
CA PRO A 142 5.19 -12.54 3.31
C PRO A 142 4.29 -12.89 2.12
N CYS A 143 4.20 -11.99 1.14
CA CYS A 143 3.57 -12.25 -0.15
C CYS A 143 4.33 -11.50 -1.23
N VAL A 144 5.18 -12.25 -1.93
CA VAL A 144 6.05 -11.74 -3.00
C VAL A 144 5.21 -11.14 -4.13
N ASP A 145 4.07 -11.75 -4.47
CA ASP A 145 3.17 -11.24 -5.52
C ASP A 145 2.70 -9.81 -5.24
N VAL A 146 2.29 -9.52 -4.00
CA VAL A 146 1.84 -8.19 -3.59
C VAL A 146 3.03 -7.22 -3.52
N ALA A 147 4.15 -7.63 -2.93
CA ALA A 147 5.35 -6.80 -2.81
C ALA A 147 5.89 -6.38 -4.19
N ASP A 148 6.07 -7.34 -5.10
CA ASP A 148 6.57 -7.09 -6.45
C ASP A 148 5.59 -6.25 -7.26
N SER A 149 4.28 -6.39 -7.05
CA SER A 149 3.27 -5.56 -7.72
C SER A 149 3.39 -4.08 -7.36
N ILE A 150 3.81 -3.78 -6.12
CA ILE A 150 4.01 -2.41 -5.62
C ILE A 150 5.27 -1.79 -6.23
N VAL A 151 6.33 -2.57 -6.43
CA VAL A 151 7.62 -2.11 -6.99
C VAL A 151 7.60 -2.02 -8.50
N ALA A 152 6.91 -2.94 -9.17
CA ALA A 152 6.92 -3.05 -10.63
C ALA A 152 6.15 -1.95 -11.37
N LYS A 153 5.52 -1.02 -10.64
CA LYS A 153 4.64 0.01 -11.19
C LYS A 153 5.26 1.40 -11.10
#